data_AF-A0A7W1UM55-F1
#
_entry.id   AF-A0A7W1UM55-F1
#
_cell.length_a   1.000
_cell.length_b   1.000
_cell.length_c   1.000
_cell.angle_alpha   90.00
_cell.angle_beta   90.00
_cell.angle_gamma   90.00
#
_symmetry.space_group_name_H-M   'P 1'
#
loop_
_entity.id
_entity.type
_entity.pdbx_description
1 polymer ?
#
loop_
_entity_poly.entity_id
_entity_poly.type
_entity_poly.pdbx_seq_one_letter_code
_entity_poly.pdbx_strand_id
1 'polypeptide(L)'
;MIPHGVLQRVEAALGPVRRITPVEGGCINPAARIDVDGATVFLKWKLDAPEGLFAAEADGLRKLGAATTQLRVPEVLDAWAKGLLLEWLEPAPRGSSFSHQLGRALAALH
;
A
#
# COMPACT_ATOMS: atom_id res chain seq x y z
N MET A 1 -16.80 -6.04 -0.17
CA MET A 1 -17.23 -5.11 0.89
C MET A 1 -16.13 -5.04 1.94
N ILE A 2 -15.77 -3.84 2.41
CA ILE A 2 -14.75 -3.68 3.46
C ILE A 2 -15.38 -4.04 4.82
N PRO A 3 -14.77 -4.92 5.64
CA PRO A 3 -15.29 -5.26 6.96
C PRO A 3 -15.34 -4.06 7.91
N HIS A 4 -16.37 -3.98 8.75
CA HIS A 4 -16.58 -2.84 9.63
C HIS A 4 -15.38 -2.55 10.55
N GLY A 5 -14.81 -3.57 11.20
CA GLY A 5 -13.64 -3.39 12.08
C GLY A 5 -12.36 -2.98 11.35
N VAL A 6 -12.26 -3.27 10.04
CA VAL A 6 -11.16 -2.76 9.21
C VAL A 6 -11.38 -1.26 8.96
N LEU A 7 -12.58 -0.87 8.55
CA LEU A 7 -12.90 0.52 8.25
C LEU A 7 -12.78 1.42 9.49
N GLN A 8 -13.29 0.98 10.64
CA GLN A 8 -13.15 1.70 11.91
C GLN A 8 -11.69 2.00 12.26
N ARG A 9 -10.78 1.07 11.96
CA ARG A 9 -9.35 1.29 12.23
C ARG A 9 -8.76 2.36 11.31
N VAL A 10 -9.18 2.38 10.05
CA VAL A 10 -8.79 3.47 9.12
C VAL A 10 -9.31 4.80 9.63
N GLU A 11 -10.58 4.86 10.03
CA GLU A 11 -11.20 6.10 10.52
C GLU A 11 -10.59 6.59 11.83
N ALA A 12 -10.23 5.69 12.74
CA ALA A 12 -9.54 6.03 13.98
C ALA A 12 -8.13 6.58 13.73
N ALA A 13 -7.44 6.12 12.68
CA ALA A 13 -6.08 6.55 12.36
C ALA A 13 -6.04 7.85 11.55
N LEU A 14 -6.99 8.06 10.64
CA LEU A 14 -6.91 9.10 9.60
C LEU A 14 -8.12 10.04 9.55
N GLY A 15 -9.14 9.78 10.37
CA GLY A 15 -10.41 10.52 10.35
C GLY A 15 -11.45 9.93 9.39
N PRO A 16 -12.62 10.58 9.26
CA PRO A 16 -13.77 10.03 8.55
C PRO A 16 -13.48 9.71 7.08
N VAL A 17 -13.89 8.52 6.63
CA VAL A 17 -13.74 8.12 5.23
C VAL A 17 -14.79 8.82 4.36
N ARG A 18 -14.32 9.48 3.30
CA ARG A 18 -15.16 10.21 2.34
C ARG A 18 -15.53 9.36 1.13
N ARG A 19 -14.58 8.56 0.64
CA ARG A 19 -14.79 7.71 -0.55
C ARG A 19 -13.92 6.47 -0.48
N ILE A 20 -14.49 5.38 -1.00
CA ILE A 20 -13.84 4.08 -1.12
C ILE A 20 -13.90 3.68 -2.58
N THR A 21 -12.75 3.43 -3.19
CA THR A 21 -12.67 2.96 -4.58
C THR A 21 -11.90 1.64 -4.61
N PRO A 22 -12.53 0.52 -5.01
CA PRO A 22 -11.82 -0.74 -5.18
C PRO A 22 -10.66 -0.58 -6.16
N VAL A 23 -9.52 -1.21 -5.86
CA VAL A 23 -8.36 -1.23 -6.75
C VAL A 23 -8.25 -2.62 -7.36
N GLU A 24 -8.25 -2.68 -8.69
CA GLU A 24 -8.10 -3.91 -9.45
C GLU A 24 -6.66 -4.45 -9.38
N GLY A 25 -6.48 -5.75 -9.65
CA GLY A 25 -5.15 -6.41 -9.63
C GLY A 25 -4.78 -7.09 -8.30
N GLY A 26 -5.60 -6.96 -7.25
CA GLY A 26 -5.47 -7.71 -6.01
C GLY A 26 -6.03 -9.12 -6.11
N CYS A 27 -5.34 -10.05 -6.80
CA CYS A 27 -5.84 -11.43 -6.95
C CYS A 27 -5.86 -12.24 -5.64
N ILE A 28 -5.15 -11.77 -4.60
CA ILE A 28 -4.95 -12.51 -3.33
C ILE A 28 -5.64 -11.83 -2.15
N ASN A 29 -5.46 -10.51 -2.03
CA ASN A 29 -6.09 -9.70 -0.98
C ASN A 29 -6.94 -8.62 -1.63
N PRO A 30 -8.17 -8.39 -1.16
CA PRO A 30 -8.93 -7.22 -1.57
C PRO A 30 -8.19 -5.94 -1.16
N ALA A 31 -8.27 -4.95 -2.05
CA ALA A 31 -7.60 -3.67 -1.89
C ALA A 31 -8.47 -2.50 -2.34
N ALA A 32 -8.26 -1.34 -1.74
CA ALA A 32 -9.02 -0.14 -2.03
C ALA A 32 -8.18 1.12 -1.84
N ARG A 33 -8.47 2.13 -2.67
CA ARG A 33 -8.09 3.52 -2.45
C ARG A 33 -9.12 4.13 -1.50
N ILE A 34 -8.64 4.71 -0.41
CA ILE A 34 -9.47 5.36 0.61
C ILE A 34 -9.15 6.84 0.58
N ASP A 35 -10.18 7.67 0.32
CA ASP A 35 -10.10 9.12 0.46
C ASP A 35 -10.63 9.50 1.85
N VAL A 36 -9.81 10.22 2.61
CA VAL A 36 -10.17 10.90 3.87
C VAL A 36 -9.99 12.41 3.69
N ASP A 37 -10.31 13.20 4.70
CA ASP A 37 -10.09 14.64 4.64
C ASP A 37 -8.58 14.96 4.54
N GLY A 38 -8.17 15.49 3.37
CA GLY A 38 -6.79 15.94 3.14
C GLY A 38 -5.76 14.85 2.82
N ALA A 39 -6.16 13.58 2.76
CA ALA A 39 -5.24 12.49 2.41
C ALA A 39 -5.93 11.36 1.61
N THR A 40 -5.11 10.65 0.85
CA THR A 40 -5.50 9.42 0.15
C THR A 40 -4.54 8.32 0.52
N VAL A 41 -5.08 7.15 0.87
CA VAL A 41 -4.29 5.99 1.28
C VAL A 41 -4.70 4.75 0.52
N PHE A 42 -3.78 3.79 0.45
CA PHE A 42 -4.04 2.45 -0.06
C PHE A 42 -4.26 1.48 1.09
N LEU A 43 -5.39 0.78 1.06
CA LEU A 43 -5.75 -0.22 2.06
C LEU A 43 -5.73 -1.61 1.43
N LYS A 44 -5.01 -2.55 2.05
CA LYS A 44 -5.14 -3.99 1.84
C LYS A 44 -5.73 -4.63 3.08
N TRP A 45 -6.60 -5.62 2.93
CA TRP A 45 -7.13 -6.37 4.07
C TRP A 45 -7.36 -7.85 3.74
N LYS A 46 -7.37 -8.69 4.78
CA LYS A 46 -7.78 -10.10 4.70
C LYS A 46 -8.27 -10.55 6.08
N LEU A 47 -9.48 -11.12 6.14
CA LEU A 47 -10.13 -11.47 7.42
C LEU A 47 -9.50 -12.70 8.07
N ASP A 48 -9.13 -13.67 7.23
CA ASP A 48 -8.47 -14.93 7.52
C ASP A 48 -6.97 -14.85 7.18
N ALA A 49 -6.35 -13.70 7.44
CA ALA A 49 -4.93 -13.51 7.16
C ALA A 49 -4.10 -14.49 8.02
N PRO A 50 -3.14 -15.22 7.42
CA PRO A 50 -2.14 -15.95 8.18
C PRO A 50 -1.41 -15.00 9.14
N GLU A 51 -0.99 -15.53 10.28
CA GLU A 51 -0.22 -14.78 11.27
C GLU A 51 1.02 -14.16 10.60
N GLY A 52 1.25 -12.88 10.91
CA GLY A 52 2.41 -12.15 10.39
C GLY A 52 2.32 -11.69 8.93
N LEU A 53 1.28 -12.04 8.16
CA LEU A 53 1.19 -11.70 6.71
C LEU A 53 1.47 -10.21 6.44
N PHE A 54 0.71 -9.31 7.06
CA PHE A 54 0.86 -7.87 6.85
C PHE A 54 2.05 -7.27 7.59
N ALA A 55 2.50 -7.89 8.68
CA ALA A 55 3.70 -7.46 9.40
C ALA A 55 4.97 -7.71 8.57
N ALA A 56 5.05 -8.88 7.91
CA ALA A 56 6.13 -9.22 6.99
C ALA A 56 6.14 -8.30 5.77
N GLU A 57 4.97 -8.02 5.19
CA GLU A 57 4.87 -7.07 4.07
C GLU A 57 5.31 -5.65 4.47
N ALA A 58 4.86 -5.16 5.63
CA ALA A 58 5.27 -3.87 6.17
C ALA A 58 6.78 -3.78 6.43
N ASP A 59 7.39 -4.83 7.00
CA ASP A 59 8.83 -4.91 7.22
C ASP A 59 9.61 -4.88 5.89
N GLY A 60 9.17 -5.66 4.90
CA GLY A 60 9.76 -5.66 3.56
C GLY A 60 9.69 -4.29 2.89
N LEU A 61 8.54 -3.62 2.93
CA LEU A 61 8.37 -2.27 2.37
C LEU A 61 9.28 -1.25 3.06
N ARG A 62 9.40 -1.28 4.40
CA ARG A 62 10.30 -0.39 5.14
C ARG A 62 11.76 -0.59 4.75
N LYS A 63 12.20 -1.84 4.61
CA LYS A 63 13.56 -2.17 4.16
C LYS A 63 13.82 -1.69 2.74
N LEU A 64 12.88 -1.92 1.83
CA LEU A 64 12.98 -1.45 0.44
C LEU A 64 13.01 0.08 0.36
N GLY A 65 12.19 0.77 1.17
CA GLY A 65 12.17 2.24 1.22
C GLY A 65 13.44 2.85 1.81
N ALA A 66 14.18 2.11 2.64
CA ALA A 66 15.47 2.53 3.18
C ALA A 66 16.66 2.17 2.28
N ALA A 67 16.45 1.43 1.20
CA ALA A 67 17.52 0.99 0.31
C ALA A 67 18.01 2.13 -0.60
N THR A 68 19.28 2.08 -0.98
CA THR A 68 19.89 3.05 -1.92
C THR A 68 19.48 2.71 -3.35
N THR A 69 18.27 3.09 -3.74
CA THR A 69 17.73 2.90 -5.09
C THR A 69 16.86 4.08 -5.51
N GLN A 70 16.64 4.23 -6.81
CA GLN A 70 15.68 5.19 -7.36
C GLN A 70 14.25 4.64 -7.40
N LEU A 71 14.03 3.41 -6.91
CA LEU A 71 12.70 2.85 -6.80
C LEU A 71 11.89 3.60 -5.76
N ARG A 72 10.72 4.07 -6.19
CA ARG A 72 9.74 4.64 -5.29
C ARG A 72 8.97 3.51 -4.61
N VAL A 73 9.08 3.45 -3.29
CA VAL A 73 8.36 2.50 -2.42
C VAL A 73 7.33 3.27 -1.60
N PRO A 74 6.10 2.77 -1.43
CA PRO A 74 5.10 3.44 -0.60
C PRO A 74 5.50 3.43 0.88
N GLU A 75 5.24 4.54 1.57
CA GLU A 75 5.39 4.57 3.03
C GLU A 75 4.34 3.67 3.71
N VAL A 76 4.76 2.99 4.78
CA VAL A 76 3.87 2.18 5.62
C VAL A 76 3.29 3.06 6.72
N LEU A 77 1.98 3.30 6.67
CA LEU A 77 1.27 4.16 7.64
C LEU A 77 0.80 3.36 8.86
N ASP A 78 0.24 2.17 8.65
CA ASP A 78 -0.14 1.23 9.72
C ASP A 78 -0.14 -0.20 9.20
N ALA A 79 0.11 -1.17 10.10
CA ALA A 79 0.03 -2.59 9.79
C ALA A 79 -0.50 -3.36 11.00
N TRP A 80 -1.48 -4.22 10.79
CA TRP A 80 -2.06 -5.05 11.84
C TRP A 80 -2.46 -6.43 11.30
N ALA A 81 -2.93 -7.31 12.19
CA ALA A 81 -3.22 -8.70 11.85
C ALA A 81 -4.15 -8.91 10.64
N LYS A 82 -5.01 -7.93 10.30
CA LYS A 82 -6.03 -8.06 9.25
C LYS A 82 -5.91 -7.04 8.12
N GLY A 83 -4.89 -6.18 8.14
CA GLY A 83 -4.71 -5.20 7.08
C GLY A 83 -3.42 -4.41 7.14
N LEU A 84 -3.21 -3.65 6.07
CA LEU A 84 -2.04 -2.81 5.82
C LEU A 84 -2.53 -1.51 5.18
N LEU A 85 -2.12 -0.38 5.76
CA LEU A 85 -2.34 0.97 5.25
C LEU A 85 -1.02 1.53 4.73
N LEU A 86 -1.05 1.94 3.47
CA LEU A 86 0.10 2.50 2.76
C LEU A 86 -0.24 3.88 2.22
N GLU A 87 0.81 4.66 1.96
CA GLU A 87 0.71 5.83 1.08
C GLU A 87 0.03 5.45 -0.25
N TRP A 88 -0.81 6.34 -0.78
CA TRP A 88 -1.32 6.22 -2.14
C TRP A 88 -0.29 6.77 -3.14
N LEU A 89 0.08 5.96 -4.14
CA LEU A 89 1.00 6.39 -5.20
C LEU A 89 0.20 6.60 -6.47
N GLU A 90 0.25 7.79 -7.04
CA GLU A 90 -0.48 8.03 -8.29
C GLU A 90 0.17 7.28 -9.46
N PRO A 91 -0.61 6.48 -10.22
CA PRO A 91 -0.13 5.87 -11.45
C PRO A 91 0.30 6.95 -12.44
N ALA A 92 1.52 6.83 -12.96
CA ALA A 92 2.03 7.69 -14.02
C ALA A 92 2.14 6.93 -15.36
N PRO A 93 1.92 7.60 -16.50
CA PRO A 93 2.18 7.03 -17.81
C PRO A 93 3.64 6.56 -17.92
N ARG A 94 3.85 5.40 -18.55
CA ARG A 94 5.20 4.89 -18.81
C ARG A 94 5.78 5.59 -20.03
N GLY A 95 6.75 6.47 -19.80
CA GLY A 95 7.55 7.06 -20.89
C GLY A 95 8.46 6.03 -21.55
N SER A 96 9.01 6.37 -22.72
CA SER A 96 9.90 5.48 -23.50
C SER A 96 11.14 4.99 -22.73
N SER A 97 11.61 5.77 -21.76
CA SER A 97 12.77 5.43 -20.93
C SER A 97 12.43 4.65 -19.65
N PHE A 98 11.14 4.37 -19.36
CA PHE A 98 10.69 3.75 -18.12
C PHE A 98 11.40 2.41 -17.84
N SER A 99 11.41 1.49 -18.80
CA SER A 99 12.00 0.15 -18.62
C SER A 99 13.49 0.21 -18.32
N HIS A 100 14.23 1.14 -18.94
CA HIS A 100 15.65 1.33 -18.68
C HIS A 100 15.90 1.91 -17.28
N GLN A 101 15.08 2.88 -16.84
CA GLN A 101 15.18 3.46 -15.50
C GLN A 101 14.86 2.40 -14.43
N LEU A 102 13.78 1.66 -14.61
CA LEU A 102 13.38 0.57 -13.73
C LEU A 102 14.49 -0.49 -13.61
N GLY A 103 15.07 -0.91 -14.74
CA GLY A 103 16.16 -1.89 -14.74
C GLY A 103 17.39 -1.42 -13.96
N ARG A 104 17.81 -0.16 -14.12
CA ARG A 104 18.93 0.41 -13.34
C ARG A 104 18.60 0.52 -11.85
N ALA A 105 17.38 0.92 -11.51
CA ALA A 105 16.96 1.06 -10.12
C ALA A 105 16.87 -0.31 -9.42
N LEU A 106 16.38 -1.35 -10.12
CA LEU A 106 16.41 -2.72 -9.63
C LEU A 106 17.84 -3.26 -9.48
N ALA A 107 18.73 -2.97 -10.44
CA ALA A 107 20.13 -3.36 -10.35
C ALA A 107 20.87 -2.68 -9.18
N ALA A 108 20.51 -1.44 -8.83
CA ALA A 108 21.05 -0.75 -7.65
C ALA A 108 20.49 -1.28 -6.32
N LEU A 109 19.28 -1.88 -6.35
CA LEU A 109 18.67 -2.48 -5.18
C LEU A 109 19.30 -3.85 -4.82
N HIS A 110 19.73 -4.61 -5.83
CA HIS A 110 20.39 -5.92 -5.67
C HIS A 110 21.85 -5.79 -5.21
#